data_AF-A0A7K6EXA2-F1
#
_entry.id   AF-A0A7K6EXA2-F1
#
_cell.length_a   1.000
_cell.length_b   1.000
_cell.length_c   1.000
_cell.angle_alpha   90.00
_cell.angle_beta   90.00
_cell.angle_gamma   90.00
#
_symmetry.space_group_name_H-M   'P 1'
#
loop_
_entity.id
_entity.type
_entity.pdbx_description
1 polymer ?
#
loop_
_entity_poly.entity_id
_entity_poly.type
_entity_poly.pdbx_seq_one_letter_code
_entity_poly.pdbx_strand_id
1 'polypeptide(L)'
;FASTTASLKTETEVDTSENEVVAPNFTNRNPRNLEQMALARKERGWKTTWPKREFWHRLRLQRTQHYVEAFVERCNGDVVVSASTREWAIKRHLYSPKGVAACKNLGRVMAQRCLEAGINFVNFKAIIPWEHRCDS
;
A
#
# COMPACT_ATOMS: atom_id res chain seq x y z
N PHE A 1 -14.61 -69.38 -22.28
CA PHE A 1 -14.30 -68.29 -21.33
C PHE A 1 -12.83 -67.95 -21.44
N ALA A 2 -12.47 -66.91 -22.18
CA ALA A 2 -11.11 -66.39 -22.22
C ALA A 2 -11.17 -64.95 -21.68
N SER A 3 -10.74 -64.76 -20.43
CA SER A 3 -10.63 -63.44 -19.81
C SER A 3 -9.36 -62.77 -20.33
N THR A 4 -9.54 -61.76 -21.17
CA THR A 4 -8.45 -60.84 -21.54
C THR A 4 -8.38 -59.73 -20.51
N THR A 5 -7.47 -59.84 -19.55
CA THR A 5 -7.13 -58.76 -18.63
C THR A 5 -6.38 -57.68 -19.39
N ALA A 6 -7.10 -56.63 -19.79
CA ALA A 6 -6.51 -55.41 -20.31
C ALA A 6 -5.75 -54.70 -19.17
N SER A 7 -4.43 -54.80 -19.17
CA SER A 7 -3.57 -54.01 -18.28
C SER A 7 -3.69 -52.54 -18.69
N LEU A 8 -4.23 -51.72 -17.79
CA LEU A 8 -4.26 -50.27 -17.90
C LEU A 8 -2.82 -49.76 -17.99
N LYS A 9 -2.45 -49.21 -19.14
CA LYS A 9 -1.20 -48.48 -19.31
C LYS A 9 -1.29 -47.23 -18.42
N THR A 10 -0.56 -47.24 -17.32
CA THR A 10 -0.24 -46.04 -16.54
C THR A 10 0.35 -45.02 -17.50
N GLU A 11 -0.23 -43.83 -17.53
CA GLU A 11 0.28 -42.68 -18.27
C GLU A 11 1.76 -42.53 -17.95
N THR A 12 2.59 -42.46 -19.01
CA THR A 12 4.04 -42.28 -18.91
C THR A 12 4.35 -41.10 -17.99
N GLU A 13 5.10 -41.36 -16.90
CA GLU A 13 5.67 -40.30 -16.05
C GLU A 13 6.41 -39.32 -16.96
N VAL A 14 5.91 -38.08 -17.03
CA VAL A 14 6.52 -37.02 -17.81
C VAL A 14 7.80 -36.61 -17.08
N ASP A 15 8.95 -36.68 -17.74
CA ASP A 15 10.22 -36.26 -17.15
C ASP A 15 10.22 -34.74 -16.91
N THR A 16 10.16 -34.34 -15.64
CA THR A 16 10.13 -32.94 -15.20
C THR A 16 11.49 -32.43 -14.72
N SER A 17 12.56 -33.19 -14.88
CA SER A 17 13.91 -32.87 -14.34
C SER A 17 14.44 -31.50 -14.78
N GLU A 18 14.07 -31.03 -15.97
CA GLU A 18 14.46 -29.71 -16.47
C GLU A 18 13.84 -28.55 -15.67
N ASN A 19 12.64 -28.73 -15.09
CA ASN A 19 11.97 -27.71 -14.27
C ASN A 19 12.59 -27.57 -12.87
N GLU A 20 13.38 -28.55 -12.44
CA GLU A 20 14.07 -28.56 -11.14
C GLU A 20 15.37 -27.75 -11.17
N VAL A 21 15.82 -27.33 -12.36
CA VAL A 21 17.02 -26.51 -12.53
C VAL A 21 16.75 -25.07 -12.08
N VAL A 22 16.96 -24.81 -10.79
CA VAL A 22 16.82 -23.47 -10.19
C VAL A 22 18.19 -22.83 -9.98
N ALA A 23 18.30 -21.54 -10.32
CA ALA A 23 19.52 -20.78 -10.07
C ALA A 23 19.81 -20.68 -8.55
N PRO A 24 21.07 -20.83 -8.10
CA PRO A 24 21.41 -20.76 -6.68
C PRO A 24 21.16 -19.38 -6.06
N ASN A 25 21.20 -18.32 -6.87
CA ASN A 25 20.92 -16.95 -6.45
C ASN A 25 19.64 -16.44 -7.13
N PHE A 26 18.63 -16.11 -6.31
CA PHE A 26 17.39 -15.50 -6.78
C PHE A 26 17.43 -13.99 -6.64
N THR A 27 17.22 -13.26 -7.75
CA THR A 27 17.18 -11.79 -7.74
C THR A 27 15.75 -11.29 -7.95
N ASN A 28 15.18 -10.64 -6.94
CA ASN A 28 13.87 -10.01 -7.02
C ASN A 28 14.01 -8.51 -7.35
N ARG A 29 13.39 -8.06 -8.44
CA ARG A 29 13.40 -6.66 -8.89
C ARG A 29 12.26 -5.81 -8.33
N ASN A 30 11.33 -6.38 -7.57
CA ASN A 30 10.21 -5.66 -6.99
C ASN A 30 10.67 -4.73 -5.85
N PRO A 31 10.53 -3.40 -5.97
CA PRO A 31 10.97 -2.46 -4.94
C PRO A 31 10.21 -2.61 -3.60
N ARG A 32 8.98 -3.16 -3.63
CA ARG A 32 8.14 -3.34 -2.44
C ARG A 32 8.42 -4.62 -1.65
N ASN A 33 9.19 -5.56 -2.21
CA ASN A 33 9.36 -6.88 -1.63
C ASN A 33 9.95 -6.81 -0.20
N LEU A 34 11.04 -6.06 -0.03
CA LEU A 34 11.67 -5.89 1.28
C LEU A 34 10.80 -5.09 2.25
N GLU A 35 9.98 -4.14 1.75
CA GLU A 35 9.03 -3.36 2.55
C GLU A 35 7.93 -4.29 3.11
N GLN A 36 7.41 -5.20 2.29
CA GLN A 36 6.37 -6.17 2.68
C GLN A 36 6.88 -7.24 3.65
N MET A 37 8.12 -7.69 3.50
CA MET A 37 8.77 -8.61 4.44
C MET A 37 9.26 -7.94 5.73
N ALA A 38 9.05 -6.63 5.87
CA ALA A 38 9.55 -5.82 6.99
C ALA A 38 11.08 -5.78 7.17
N LEU A 39 11.85 -6.15 6.15
CA LEU A 39 13.32 -6.17 6.16
C LEU A 39 13.93 -4.90 5.56
N ALA A 40 13.16 -4.11 4.82
CA ALA A 40 13.65 -2.88 4.21
C ALA A 40 14.14 -1.88 5.26
N ARG A 41 15.37 -1.37 5.06
CA ARG A 41 15.97 -0.35 5.92
C ARG A 41 15.14 0.94 5.89
N LYS A 42 14.67 1.38 7.04
CA LYS A 42 14.06 2.72 7.21
C LYS A 42 15.17 3.77 7.35
N GLU A 43 14.88 4.99 6.94
CA GLU A 43 15.78 6.12 7.13
C GLU A 43 15.80 6.52 8.62
N ARG A 44 16.71 5.91 9.37
CA ARG A 44 16.96 6.25 10.77
C ARG A 44 17.74 7.55 10.86
N GLY A 45 17.56 8.29 11.95
CA GLY A 45 18.18 9.59 12.17
C GLY A 45 17.13 10.67 12.43
N TRP A 46 17.44 11.91 12.04
CA TRP A 46 16.50 13.04 12.11
C TRP A 46 15.90 13.24 13.51
N LYS A 47 16.73 13.08 14.57
CA LYS A 47 16.28 13.23 15.96
C LYS A 47 16.03 14.69 16.34
N THR A 48 16.77 15.62 15.72
CA THR A 48 16.72 17.07 16.00
C THR A 48 15.76 17.81 15.07
N THR A 49 15.29 17.16 14.02
CA THR A 49 14.46 17.75 12.97
C THR A 49 13.12 17.06 12.91
N TRP A 50 12.08 17.86 12.65
CA TRP A 50 10.73 17.38 12.46
C TRP A 50 10.32 17.62 11.00
N PRO A 51 9.62 16.68 10.33
CA PRO A 51 9.12 15.39 10.80
C PRO A 51 10.15 14.26 10.68
N LYS A 52 9.97 13.18 11.48
CA LYS A 52 10.81 11.98 11.40
C LYS A 52 10.64 11.27 10.05
N ARG A 53 11.74 10.78 9.48
CA ARG A 53 11.78 10.03 8.21
C ARG A 53 11.80 8.50 8.36
N GLU A 54 11.64 8.01 9.59
CA GLU A 54 11.66 6.58 9.89
C GLU A 54 10.31 5.90 9.53
N PHE A 55 10.04 5.77 8.24
CA PHE A 55 8.85 5.09 7.69
C PHE A 55 9.11 4.54 6.29
N TRP A 56 8.28 3.60 5.83
CA TRP A 56 8.22 3.22 4.40
C TRP A 56 7.16 4.05 3.67
N HIS A 57 5.95 4.07 4.24
CA HIS A 57 4.83 4.90 3.78
C HIS A 57 4.34 5.83 4.89
N ARG A 58 4.05 7.09 4.53
CA ARG A 58 3.51 8.11 5.43
C ARG A 58 2.25 8.70 4.84
N LEU A 59 1.23 8.87 5.68
CA LEU A 59 0.03 9.62 5.35
C LEU A 59 0.27 11.11 5.66
N ARG A 60 0.18 11.96 4.64
CA ARG A 60 0.21 13.42 4.77
C ARG A 60 -1.18 13.97 4.47
N LEU A 61 -1.76 14.65 5.45
CA LEU A 61 -3.02 15.37 5.30
C LEU A 61 -2.74 16.85 5.12
N GLN A 62 -3.30 17.46 4.08
CA GLN A 62 -3.17 18.88 3.79
C GLN A 62 -4.56 19.51 3.76
N ARG A 63 -4.78 20.48 4.66
CA ARG A 63 -6.03 21.22 4.74
C ARG A 63 -5.81 22.64 4.22
N THR A 64 -6.53 23.01 3.17
CA THR A 64 -6.58 24.37 2.64
C THR A 64 -7.88 25.05 3.06
N GLN A 65 -8.03 26.34 2.77
CA GLN A 65 -9.26 27.09 3.09
C GLN A 65 -10.51 26.48 2.42
N HIS A 66 -10.34 25.90 1.23
CA HIS A 66 -11.46 25.40 0.42
C HIS A 66 -11.51 23.88 0.29
N TYR A 67 -10.37 23.19 0.41
CA TYR A 67 -10.26 21.76 0.10
C TYR A 67 -9.42 21.01 1.11
N VAL A 68 -9.61 19.69 1.15
CA VAL A 68 -8.85 18.76 1.97
C VAL A 68 -8.25 17.70 1.06
N GLU A 69 -6.96 17.45 1.22
CA GLU A 69 -6.18 16.55 0.38
C GLU A 69 -5.40 15.59 1.27
N ALA A 70 -5.37 14.32 0.89
CA ALA A 70 -4.64 13.27 1.57
C ALA A 70 -3.69 12.59 0.58
N PHE A 71 -2.45 12.36 1.02
CA PHE A 71 -1.39 11.77 0.22
C PHE A 71 -0.73 10.65 1.00
N VAL A 72 -0.47 9.51 0.35
CA VAL A 72 0.42 8.47 0.87
C VAL A 72 1.74 8.56 0.12
N GLU A 73 2.77 8.97 0.85
CA GLU A 73 4.11 9.22 0.34
C GLU A 73 5.05 8.09 0.76
N ARG A 74 5.95 7.70 -0.13
CA ARG A 74 7.10 6.86 0.19
C ARG A 74 8.20 7.71 0.85
N CYS A 75 9.14 7.07 1.55
CA CYS A 75 10.35 7.72 2.07
C CYS A 75 11.16 8.50 1.01
N ASN A 76 11.10 8.10 -0.27
CA ASN A 76 11.75 8.79 -1.39
C ASN A 76 11.09 10.12 -1.77
N GLY A 77 9.88 10.40 -1.27
CA GLY A 77 9.07 11.56 -1.64
C GLY A 77 8.01 11.29 -2.71
N ASP A 78 8.01 10.10 -3.31
CA ASP A 78 7.00 9.72 -4.31
C ASP A 78 5.62 9.55 -3.68
N VAL A 79 4.59 10.13 -4.30
CA VAL A 79 3.20 9.95 -3.92
C VAL A 79 2.67 8.68 -4.59
N VAL A 80 2.29 7.67 -3.80
CA VAL A 80 1.77 6.40 -4.31
C VAL A 80 0.27 6.46 -4.51
N VAL A 81 -0.44 7.03 -3.54
CA VAL A 81 -1.90 7.19 -3.57
C VAL A 81 -2.22 8.63 -3.15
N SER A 82 -3.20 9.23 -3.80
CA SER A 82 -3.75 10.52 -3.43
C SER A 82 -5.28 10.45 -3.41
N ALA A 83 -5.88 11.30 -2.59
CA ALA A 83 -7.31 11.58 -2.62
C ALA A 83 -7.52 13.05 -2.27
N SER A 84 -8.41 13.74 -3.00
CA SER A 84 -8.72 15.15 -2.74
C SER A 84 -10.20 15.44 -2.86
N THR A 85 -10.72 16.33 -2.01
CA THR A 85 -12.10 16.85 -2.15
C THR A 85 -12.28 17.76 -3.38
N ARG A 86 -11.20 18.03 -4.13
CA ARG A 86 -11.25 18.63 -5.47
C ARG A 86 -11.76 17.66 -6.53
N GLU A 87 -11.55 16.36 -6.34
CA GLU A 87 -11.99 15.34 -7.28
C GLU A 87 -13.52 15.33 -7.37
N TRP A 88 -14.05 15.45 -8.59
CA TRP A 88 -15.49 15.55 -8.79
C TRP A 88 -16.25 14.33 -8.24
N ALA A 89 -15.67 13.13 -8.36
CA ALA A 89 -16.23 11.89 -7.83
C ALA A 89 -16.53 11.95 -6.33
N ILE A 90 -15.69 12.65 -5.56
CA ILE A 90 -15.87 12.85 -4.12
C ILE A 90 -16.74 14.09 -3.88
N LYS A 91 -16.43 15.20 -4.56
CA LYS A 91 -17.08 16.50 -4.39
C LYS A 91 -18.59 16.45 -4.60
N ARG A 92 -19.08 15.69 -5.59
CA ARG A 92 -20.52 15.56 -5.89
C ARG A 92 -21.34 14.93 -4.75
N HIS A 93 -20.71 14.15 -3.88
CA HIS A 93 -21.36 13.50 -2.74
C HIS A 93 -21.17 14.28 -1.43
N LEU A 94 -20.50 15.44 -1.48
CA LEU A 94 -20.26 16.26 -0.31
C LEU A 94 -21.05 17.57 -0.40
N TYR A 95 -21.77 17.90 0.66
CA TYR A 95 -22.38 19.23 0.80
C TYR A 95 -21.33 20.34 0.88
N SER A 96 -20.22 20.08 1.60
CA SER A 96 -19.11 21.03 1.72
C SER A 96 -17.75 20.31 1.69
N PRO A 97 -16.76 20.79 0.92
CA PRO A 97 -15.46 20.15 0.77
C PRO A 97 -14.50 20.35 1.95
N LYS A 98 -14.86 21.15 2.97
CA LYS A 98 -13.99 21.55 4.09
C LYS A 98 -14.42 21.03 5.48
N GLY A 99 -15.58 20.38 5.57
CA GLY A 99 -16.15 19.96 6.86
C GLY A 99 -15.58 18.63 7.38
N VAL A 100 -15.90 18.29 8.62
CA VAL A 100 -15.52 17.00 9.26
C VAL A 100 -16.03 15.81 8.44
N ALA A 101 -17.25 15.91 7.90
CA ALA A 101 -17.82 14.89 7.02
C ALA A 101 -16.98 14.67 5.75
N ALA A 102 -16.41 15.74 5.20
CA ALA A 102 -15.51 15.66 4.04
C ALA A 102 -14.22 14.93 4.40
N CYS A 103 -13.59 15.25 5.54
CA CYS A 103 -12.40 14.54 6.03
C CYS A 103 -12.67 13.05 6.29
N LYS A 104 -13.82 12.72 6.91
CA LYS A 104 -14.21 11.33 7.18
C LYS A 104 -14.41 10.52 5.90
N ASN A 105 -15.13 11.08 4.92
CA ASN A 105 -15.35 10.43 3.63
C ASN A 105 -14.07 10.36 2.80
N LEU A 106 -13.22 11.39 2.86
CA LEU A 106 -11.89 11.38 2.25
C LEU A 106 -11.03 10.24 2.82
N GLY A 107 -11.03 10.07 4.15
CA GLY A 107 -10.33 8.96 4.80
C GLY A 107 -10.83 7.58 4.38
N ARG A 108 -12.15 7.42 4.17
CA ARG A 108 -12.74 6.17 3.64
C ARG A 108 -12.27 5.88 2.22
N VAL A 109 -12.34 6.87 1.33
CA VAL A 109 -11.87 6.74 -0.06
C VAL A 109 -10.38 6.44 -0.09
N MET A 110 -9.60 7.12 0.76
CA MET A 110 -8.15 6.89 0.86
C MET A 110 -7.84 5.47 1.33
N ALA A 111 -8.52 5.00 2.38
CA ALA A 111 -8.34 3.64 2.89
C ALA A 111 -8.67 2.59 1.82
N GLN A 112 -9.77 2.77 1.07
CA GLN A 112 -10.12 1.88 -0.02
C GLN A 112 -9.06 1.86 -1.11
N ARG A 113 -8.62 3.04 -1.59
CA ARG A 113 -7.55 3.13 -2.60
C ARG A 113 -6.24 2.51 -2.13
N CYS A 114 -5.91 2.66 -0.85
CA CYS A 114 -4.73 2.02 -0.25
C CYS A 114 -4.86 0.49 -0.27
N LEU A 115 -6.02 -0.07 0.08
CA LEU A 115 -6.25 -1.51 0.04
C LEU A 115 -6.16 -2.06 -1.39
N GLU A 116 -6.75 -1.36 -2.37
CA GLU A 116 -6.66 -1.69 -3.79
C GLU A 116 -5.21 -1.62 -4.32
N ALA A 117 -4.42 -0.67 -3.82
CA ALA A 117 -2.98 -0.56 -4.11
C ALA A 117 -2.12 -1.56 -3.30
N GLY A 118 -2.71 -2.36 -2.41
CA GLY A 118 -2.00 -3.31 -1.54
C GLY A 118 -1.13 -2.63 -0.47
N ILE A 119 -1.51 -1.46 0.02
CA ILE A 119 -0.85 -0.72 1.11
C ILE A 119 -1.70 -0.85 2.38
N ASN A 120 -1.22 -1.67 3.33
CA ASN A 120 -1.94 -1.94 4.57
C ASN A 120 -1.44 -1.09 5.76
N PHE A 121 -0.20 -0.63 5.70
CA PHE A 121 0.45 0.06 6.82
C PHE A 121 0.95 1.45 6.38
N VAL A 122 0.52 2.47 7.10
CA VAL A 122 0.94 3.86 6.90
C VAL A 122 1.27 4.51 8.23
N ASN A 123 2.29 5.37 8.24
CA ASN A 123 2.65 6.15 9.41
C ASN A 123 1.94 7.52 9.37
N PHE A 124 1.21 7.86 10.43
CA PHE A 124 0.50 9.14 10.56
C PHE A 124 1.13 10.06 11.63
N LYS A 125 2.31 9.75 12.16
CA LYS A 125 2.92 10.48 13.30
C LYS A 125 3.55 11.83 12.92
N ALA A 126 3.43 12.28 11.68
CA ALA A 126 3.94 13.57 11.22
C ALA A 126 2.89 14.69 11.34
N ILE A 127 2.03 14.63 12.36
CA ILE A 127 1.02 15.66 12.64
C ILE A 127 1.61 16.67 13.61
N ILE A 128 1.28 17.94 13.40
CA ILE A 128 1.73 19.02 14.27
C ILE A 128 0.85 19.01 15.54
N PRO A 129 1.38 19.25 16.76
CA PRO A 129 0.63 19.03 18.01
C PRO A 129 -0.75 19.71 18.12
N TRP A 130 -0.99 20.83 17.44
CA TRP A 130 -2.30 21.50 17.44
C TRP A 130 -3.29 20.91 16.44
N GLU A 131 -2.85 20.24 15.38
CA GLU A 131 -3.74 19.51 14.46
C GLU A 131 -4.28 18.23 15.11
N HIS A 132 -3.49 17.59 15.97
CA HIS A 132 -3.92 16.43 16.76
C HIS A 132 -5.02 16.78 17.78
N ARG A 133 -5.14 18.05 18.18
CA ARG A 133 -6.18 18.49 19.14
C ARG A 133 -7.56 18.70 18.50
N CYS A 134 -7.66 18.66 17.17
CA CYS A 134 -8.92 18.81 16.46
C CYS A 134 -9.85 17.57 16.51
N ASP A 135 -9.45 16.50 17.22
CA ASP A 135 -10.20 15.24 17.38
C ASP A 135 -11.11 15.21 18.63
N SER A 136 -11.43 16.38 19.23
CA SER A 136 -12.38 16.52 20.36
C SER A 136 -13.73 17.09 19.94
#